data_AF-A0A7X7QM65-F1
#
_entry.id   AF-A0A7X7QM65-F1
#
_cell.length_a   1.000
_cell.length_b   1.000
_cell.length_c   1.000
_cell.angle_alpha   90.00
_cell.angle_beta   90.00
_cell.angle_gamma   90.00
#
_symmetry.space_group_name_H-M   'P 1'
#
loop_
_entity.id
_entity.type
_entity.pdbx_description
1 polymer ?
#
loop_
_entity_poly.entity_id
_entity_poly.type
_entity_poly.pdbx_seq_one_letter_code
_entity_poly.pdbx_strand_id
1 'polypeptide(L)'
;MAIDPSRLKPSDVTRLLNSTPLGTVLDDRQLYRHRQRAGFRISPDGRTISLFKYLAWLVDGRHGPQPEAAPRDYEAVKEAARARNAALSAAGRDIGELPEVVDPERRERCR
;
A
#
# COMPACT_ATOMS: atom_id res chain seq x y z
N MET A 1 30.50 -19.03 0.44
CA MET A 1 29.74 -18.75 -0.80
C MET A 1 29.78 -17.24 -1.01
N ALA A 2 30.54 -16.76 -1.99
CA ALA A 2 30.60 -15.33 -2.28
C ALA A 2 29.33 -14.95 -3.05
N ILE A 3 28.49 -14.12 -2.44
CA ILE A 3 27.27 -13.60 -3.06
C ILE A 3 27.67 -12.33 -3.83
N ASP A 4 27.21 -12.16 -5.06
CA ASP A 4 27.34 -10.91 -5.82
C ASP A 4 26.15 -9.98 -5.49
N PRO A 5 26.36 -8.88 -4.74
CA PRO A 5 25.27 -7.98 -4.34
C PRO A 5 24.67 -7.21 -5.53
N SER A 6 25.34 -7.20 -6.69
CA SER A 6 24.85 -6.53 -7.89
C SER A 6 23.84 -7.36 -8.69
N ARG A 7 23.78 -8.68 -8.43
CA ARG A 7 22.98 -9.65 -9.20
C ARG A 7 22.34 -10.69 -8.27
N LEU A 8 21.34 -10.28 -7.51
CA LEU A 8 20.60 -11.16 -6.61
C LEU A 8 19.27 -11.61 -7.20
N LYS A 9 18.85 -12.85 -6.96
CA LYS A 9 17.45 -13.23 -7.22
C LYS A 9 16.56 -12.48 -6.21
N PRO A 10 15.31 -12.16 -6.58
CA PRO A 10 14.40 -11.48 -5.65
C PRO A 10 14.28 -12.20 -4.29
N SER A 11 14.15 -13.53 -4.30
CA SER A 11 14.10 -14.35 -3.07
C SER A 11 15.35 -14.22 -2.20
N ASP A 12 16.52 -14.07 -2.83
CA ASP A 12 17.79 -13.95 -2.11
C ASP A 12 17.91 -12.58 -1.46
N VAL A 13 17.36 -11.52 -2.07
CA VAL A 13 17.27 -10.19 -1.45
C VAL A 13 16.39 -10.24 -0.21
N THR A 14 15.19 -10.81 -0.29
CA THR A 14 14.29 -10.94 0.86
C THR A 14 14.97 -11.73 1.99
N ARG A 15 15.57 -12.87 1.67
CA ARG A 15 16.29 -13.71 2.64
C ARG A 15 17.47 -12.97 3.27
N LEU A 16 18.27 -12.25 2.48
CA LEU A 16 19.43 -11.51 2.95
C LEU A 16 19.02 -10.42 3.95
N LEU A 17 18.02 -9.59 3.58
CA LEU A 17 17.55 -8.51 4.46
C LEU A 17 16.94 -9.05 5.75
N ASN A 18 16.19 -10.14 5.67
CA ASN A 18 15.54 -10.75 6.83
C ASN A 18 16.48 -11.59 7.71
N SER A 19 17.71 -11.89 7.24
CA SER A 19 18.73 -12.57 8.03
C SER A 19 19.47 -11.66 9.02
N THR A 20 19.16 -10.35 8.99
CA THR A 20 19.75 -9.37 9.91
C THR A 20 19.07 -9.44 11.29
N PRO A 21 19.70 -8.91 12.36
CA PRO A 21 19.09 -8.82 13.69
C PRO A 21 17.80 -8.00 13.75
N LEU A 22 17.46 -7.27 12.68
CA LEU A 22 16.22 -6.52 12.56
C LEU A 22 14.99 -7.41 12.30
N GLY A 23 15.20 -8.71 12.06
CA GLY A 23 14.12 -9.65 11.76
C GLY A 23 13.53 -9.40 10.37
N THR A 24 12.20 -9.47 10.24
CA THR A 24 11.52 -9.30 8.95
C THR A 24 11.50 -7.84 8.51
N VAL A 25 12.45 -7.46 7.64
CA VAL A 25 12.56 -6.13 7.04
C VAL A 25 11.64 -5.98 5.83
N LEU A 26 11.48 -7.05 5.04
CA LEU A 26 10.73 -7.02 3.79
C LEU A 26 10.09 -8.38 3.49
N ASP A 27 8.91 -8.40 2.87
CA ASP A 27 8.31 -9.61 2.32
C ASP A 27 8.37 -9.66 0.78
N ASP A 28 8.15 -10.84 0.20
CA ASP A 28 8.22 -11.04 -1.25
C ASP A 28 7.18 -10.23 -2.03
N ARG A 29 6.01 -9.96 -1.42
CA ARG A 29 4.93 -9.20 -2.06
C ARG A 29 5.28 -7.71 -2.13
N GLN A 30 5.89 -7.17 -1.08
CA GLN A 30 6.40 -5.81 -1.03
C GLN A 30 7.58 -5.65 -2.00
N LEU A 31 8.51 -6.62 -2.03
CA LEU A 31 9.60 -6.62 -3.01
C LEU A 31 9.07 -6.66 -4.45
N TYR A 32 8.07 -7.49 -4.74
CA TYR A 32 7.41 -7.52 -6.05
C TYR A 32 6.86 -6.14 -6.44
N ARG A 33 6.11 -5.48 -5.55
CA ARG A 33 5.58 -4.12 -5.81
C ARG A 33 6.69 -3.11 -6.05
N HIS A 34 7.78 -3.17 -5.28
CA HIS A 34 8.93 -2.29 -5.49
C HIS A 34 9.56 -2.50 -6.87
N ARG A 35 9.72 -3.74 -7.32
CA ARG A 35 10.19 -4.06 -8.68
C ARG A 35 9.27 -3.49 -9.75
N GLN A 36 7.95 -3.64 -9.60
CA GLN A 36 7.00 -3.08 -10.56
C GLN A 36 7.05 -1.55 -10.62
N ARG A 37 7.27 -0.86 -9.49
CA ARG A 37 7.39 0.61 -9.42
C ARG A 37 8.72 1.14 -9.94
N ALA A 38 9.81 0.48 -9.56
CA ALA A 38 11.16 0.90 -9.92
C ALA A 38 11.55 0.50 -11.35
N GLY A 39 10.92 -0.55 -11.90
CA GLY A 39 11.21 -1.08 -13.22
C GLY A 39 12.68 -1.49 -13.39
N PHE A 40 13.23 -1.21 -14.56
CA PHE A 40 14.62 -1.55 -14.91
C PHE A 40 15.69 -0.75 -14.14
N ARG A 41 15.29 0.23 -13.30
CA ARG A 41 16.23 1.02 -12.49
C ARG A 41 16.96 0.14 -11.47
N ILE A 42 16.27 -0.86 -10.90
CA ILE A 42 16.83 -1.76 -9.87
C ILE A 42 17.14 -3.16 -10.40
N SER A 43 16.56 -3.52 -11.55
CA SER A 43 16.72 -4.82 -12.23
C SER A 43 17.16 -4.62 -13.69
N PRO A 44 18.45 -4.41 -13.96
CA PRO A 44 18.93 -4.09 -15.32
C PRO A 44 18.63 -5.19 -16.36
N ASP A 45 18.62 -6.44 -15.93
CA ASP A 45 18.34 -7.63 -16.75
C ASP A 45 16.88 -8.12 -16.61
N GLY A 46 16.05 -7.41 -15.84
CA GLY A 46 14.66 -7.78 -15.52
C GLY A 46 14.49 -9.03 -14.65
N ARG A 47 15.58 -9.75 -14.33
CA ARG A 47 15.54 -11.03 -13.60
C ARG A 47 16.16 -10.92 -12.23
N THR A 48 17.29 -10.23 -12.13
CA THR A 48 18.03 -10.01 -10.89
C THR A 48 17.81 -8.61 -10.35
N ILE A 49 18.17 -8.40 -9.10
CA ILE A 49 18.10 -7.11 -8.41
C ILE A 49 19.51 -6.76 -8.00
N SER A 50 19.92 -5.53 -8.30
CA SER A 50 21.12 -4.94 -7.72
C SER A 50 20.78 -4.32 -6.38
N LEU A 51 21.38 -4.84 -5.29
CA LEU A 51 21.12 -4.35 -3.94
C LEU A 51 21.44 -2.86 -3.79
N PHE A 52 22.54 -2.41 -4.40
CA PHE A 52 22.94 -1.00 -4.38
C PHE A 52 21.97 -0.09 -5.11
N LYS A 53 21.50 -0.48 -6.30
CA LYS A 53 20.50 0.29 -7.04
C LYS A 53 19.16 0.29 -6.32
N TYR A 54 18.80 -0.84 -5.71
CA TYR A 54 17.58 -0.94 -4.90
C TYR A 54 17.65 -0.02 -3.67
N LEU A 55 18.77 0.00 -2.95
CA LEU A 55 19.02 0.93 -1.84
C LEU A 55 18.92 2.38 -2.30
N ALA A 56 19.61 2.75 -3.39
CA ALA A 56 19.58 4.11 -3.93
C ALA A 56 18.14 4.53 -4.28
N TRP A 57 17.37 3.65 -4.93
CA TRP A 57 15.97 3.92 -5.26
C TRP A 57 15.09 4.11 -4.01
N LEU A 58 15.32 3.35 -2.94
CA LEU A 58 14.62 3.54 -1.67
C LEU A 58 14.98 4.87 -1.00
N VAL A 59 16.26 5.24 -1.03
CA VAL A 59 16.76 6.52 -0.50
C VAL A 59 16.18 7.69 -1.29
N ASP A 60 16.18 7.62 -2.62
CA ASP A 60 15.57 8.61 -3.51
C ASP A 60 14.07 8.75 -3.22
N GLY A 61 13.35 7.64 -3.01
CA GLY A 61 11.93 7.69 -2.68
C GLY A 61 11.63 8.29 -1.30
N ARG A 62 12.56 8.13 -0.34
CA ARG A 62 12.39 8.63 1.04
C ARG A 62 12.84 10.08 1.21
N HIS A 63 13.91 10.47 0.54
CA HIS A 63 14.60 11.75 0.73
C HIS A 63 14.59 12.65 -0.50
N GLY A 64 14.14 12.14 -1.65
CA GLY A 64 13.98 12.94 -2.84
C GLY A 64 12.92 14.03 -2.66
N PRO A 65 12.94 15.06 -3.52
CA PRO A 65 11.96 16.14 -3.48
C PRO A 65 10.57 15.55 -3.62
N GLN A 66 9.77 15.64 -2.54
CA GLN A 66 8.35 15.38 -2.66
C GLN A 66 7.75 16.49 -3.52
N PRO A 67 6.89 16.16 -4.49
CA PRO A 67 6.15 17.20 -5.20
C PRO A 67 5.47 18.05 -4.14
N GLU A 68 5.73 19.37 -4.17
CA GLU A 68 5.03 20.30 -3.28
C GLU A 68 3.56 20.03 -3.44
N ALA A 69 2.94 19.50 -2.38
CA ALA A 69 1.51 19.37 -2.35
C ALA A 69 0.99 20.80 -2.50
N ALA A 70 0.31 21.08 -3.63
CA ALA A 70 -0.29 22.39 -3.84
C ALA A 70 -1.01 22.79 -2.56
N PRO A 71 -0.78 24.02 -2.04
CA PRO A 71 -1.39 24.44 -0.79
C PRO A 71 -2.90 24.24 -0.92
N ARG A 72 -3.43 23.29 -0.17
CA ARG A 72 -4.87 23.04 -0.17
C ARG A 72 -5.48 24.13 0.68
N ASP A 73 -6.23 25.02 0.06
CA ASP A 73 -7.11 25.93 0.77
C ASP A 73 -8.01 25.15 1.72
N TYR A 74 -8.34 25.74 2.87
CA TYR A 74 -9.18 25.12 3.90
C TYR A 74 -10.50 24.60 3.32
N GLU A 75 -11.10 25.37 2.40
CA GLU A 75 -12.32 24.95 1.70
C GLU A 75 -12.10 23.72 0.81
N ALA A 76 -10.95 23.60 0.13
CA ALA A 76 -10.61 22.41 -0.65
C ALA A 76 -10.45 21.16 0.24
N VAL A 77 -9.88 21.31 1.45
CA VAL A 77 -9.78 20.21 2.43
C VAL A 77 -11.16 19.80 2.93
N LYS A 78 -12.02 20.77 3.24
CA LYS A 78 -13.39 20.56 3.71
C LYS A 78 -14.27 19.90 2.66
N GLU A 79 -14.18 20.33 1.41
CA GLU A 79 -14.86 19.73 0.26
C GLU A 79 -14.43 18.26 0.06
N ALA A 80 -13.11 17.99 0.08
CA ALA A 80 -12.58 16.63 -0.05
C ALA A 80 -13.01 15.72 1.12
N ALA A 81 -13.09 16.26 2.35
CA ALA A 81 -13.64 15.53 3.49
C ALA A 81 -15.14 15.24 3.31
N ARG A 82 -15.92 16.23 2.85
CA ARG A 82 -17.35 16.07 2.54
C ARG A 82 -17.59 14.98 1.50
N ALA A 83 -16.85 15.02 0.39
CA ALA A 83 -16.97 14.05 -0.70
C ALA A 83 -16.66 12.61 -0.22
N ARG A 84 -15.60 12.42 0.58
CA ARG A 84 -15.25 11.12 1.16
C ARG A 84 -16.35 10.59 2.09
N ASN A 85 -16.88 11.43 2.98
CA ASN A 85 -17.94 11.03 3.91
C ASN A 85 -19.26 10.71 3.18
N ALA A 86 -19.58 11.47 2.12
CA ALA A 86 -20.73 11.19 1.27
C ALA A 86 -20.58 9.83 0.56
N ALA A 87 -19.40 9.54 0.00
CA ALA A 87 -19.12 8.26 -0.64
C ALA A 87 -19.21 7.08 0.34
N LEU A 88 -18.65 7.22 1.55
CA LEU A 88 -18.75 6.20 2.61
C LEU A 88 -20.21 5.96 3.03
N SER A 89 -21.00 7.04 3.19
CA SER A 89 -22.42 6.93 3.54
C SER A 89 -23.26 6.31 2.43
N ALA A 90 -22.96 6.60 1.16
CA ALA A 90 -23.63 5.98 0.02
C ALA A 90 -23.34 4.47 -0.02
N ALA A 91 -22.06 4.09 0.14
CA ALA A 91 -21.66 2.68 0.17
C ALA A 91 -22.30 1.89 1.32
N GLY A 92 -22.52 2.52 2.48
CA GLY A 92 -23.18 1.88 3.63
C GLY A 92 -24.71 1.77 3.52
N ARG A 93 -25.34 2.55 2.63
CA ARG A 93 -26.79 2.50 2.41
C ARG A 93 -27.22 1.42 1.42
N ASP A 94 -26.29 0.93 0.61
CA ASP A 94 -26.55 -0.05 -0.45
C ASP A 94 -26.31 -1.49 0.06
N ILE A 95 -26.89 -1.82 1.22
CA ILE A 95 -26.67 -3.09 1.95
C ILE A 95 -27.83 -4.10 1.76
N GLY A 96 -28.57 -4.00 0.67
CA GLY A 96 -29.66 -4.92 0.30
C GLY A 96 -31.02 -4.56 0.91
N GLU A 97 -32.05 -5.31 0.52
CA GLU A 97 -33.41 -5.12 1.03
C GLU A 97 -33.49 -5.52 2.51
N LEU A 98 -34.17 -4.70 3.32
CA LEU A 98 -34.44 -5.09 4.70
C LEU A 98 -35.34 -6.33 4.71
N PRO A 99 -35.03 -7.35 5.53
CA PRO A 99 -35.88 -8.51 5.67
C PRO A 99 -37.24 -8.12 6.25
N GLU A 100 -38.27 -8.90 5.91
CA GLU A 100 -39.60 -8.74 6.49
C GLU A 100 -39.57 -8.90 8.02
N VAL A 101 -40.50 -8.20 8.69
CA VAL A 101 -40.61 -8.32 10.15
C VAL A 101 -41.17 -9.69 10.48
N VAL A 102 -40.32 -10.54 11.06
CA VAL A 102 -40.65 -11.93 11.43
C VAL A 102 -41.77 -12.01 12.48
N ASP A 103 -41.85 -11.03 13.40
CA ASP A 103 -42.84 -11.01 14.48
C ASP A 103 -43.48 -9.61 14.59
N PRO A 104 -44.64 -9.39 13.94
CA PRO A 104 -45.33 -8.11 13.98
C PRO A 104 -45.89 -7.78 15.36
N GLU A 105 -46.35 -8.78 16.15
CA GLU A 105 -46.89 -8.56 17.48
C GLU A 105 -45.82 -8.03 18.45
N ARG A 106 -44.61 -8.59 18.40
CA ARG A 106 -43.49 -8.11 19.20
C ARG A 106 -43.09 -6.69 18.84
N ARG A 107 -43.13 -6.32 17.55
CA ARG A 107 -42.85 -4.96 17.09
C ARG A 107 -43.88 -3.95 17.62
N GLU A 108 -45.15 -4.32 17.64
CA GLU A 108 -46.23 -3.46 18.14
C GLU A 108 -46.16 -3.23 19.65
N ARG A 109 -45.79 -4.26 20.44
CA ARG A 109 -45.62 -4.11 21.90
C ARG A 109 -44.48 -3.19 22.33
N CYS A 110 -43.51 -2.92 21.45
CA CYS A 110 -42.32 -2.10 21.73
C CYS A 110 -42.31 -0.77 20.96
N ARG A 111 -43.47 -0.39 20.39
CA ARG A 111 -43.66 0.86 19.66
C ARG A 111 -44.05 1.99 20.61
#